data_AF-E2BQA1-F1
#
_entry.id   AF-E2BQA1-F1
#
_cell.length_a   1.000
_cell.length_b   1.000
_cell.length_c   1.000
_cell.angle_alpha   90.00
_cell.angle_beta   90.00
_cell.angle_gamma   90.00
#
_symmetry.space_group_name_H-M   'P 1'
#
loop_
_entity.id
_entity.type
_entity.pdbx_description
1 polymer ?
#
loop_
_entity_poly.entity_id
_entity_poly.type
_entity_poly.pdbx_seq_one_letter_code
_entity_poly.pdbx_strand_id
1 'polypeptide(L)' 'KISFTNAFKMSQEAYGDDCLSKTSTFEWFKKFQEGRESVEDDPRSGR' A
#
# COMPACT_ATOMS: atom_id res chain seq x y z
N LYS A 1 -3.56 9.20 -13.89
CA LYS A 1 -3.93 8.45 -12.66
C LYS A 1 -2.89 7.34 -12.51
N ILE A 2 -2.15 7.29 -11.40
CA ILE A 2 -1.14 6.23 -11.18
C ILE A 2 -1.85 4.87 -11.07
N SER A 3 -1.31 3.83 -11.70
CA SER A 3 -1.84 2.47 -11.62
C SER A 3 -1.14 1.70 -10.50
N PHE A 4 -1.79 0.65 -9.99
CA PHE A 4 -1.20 -0.22 -8.96
C PHE A 4 0.18 -0.77 -9.39
N THR A 5 0.28 -1.27 -10.63
CA THR A 5 1.54 -1.82 -11.15
C THR A 5 2.66 -0.79 -11.16
N ASN A 6 2.37 0.47 -11.50
CA ASN A 6 3.37 1.54 -11.49
C ASN A 6 3.76 1.91 -10.05
N ALA A 7 2.79 2.03 -9.15
CA ALA A 7 3.06 2.31 -7.74
C ALA A 7 3.90 1.20 -7.08
N PHE A 8 3.61 -0.07 -7.39
CA PHE A 8 4.39 -1.20 -6.90
C PHE A 8 5.82 -1.19 -7.47
N LYS A 9 6.00 -0.96 -8.78
CA LYS A 9 7.34 -0.83 -9.37
C LYS A 9 8.16 0.30 -8.73
N MET A 10 7.56 1.47 -8.55
CA MET A 10 8.23 2.59 -7.87
C MET A 10 8.61 2.25 -6.43
N SER A 11 7.78 1.49 -5.73
CA SER A 11 8.08 1.02 -4.37
C SER A 11 9.24 0.01 -4.38
N GLN A 12 9.27 -0.91 -5.35
CA GLN A 12 10.38 -1.86 -5.51
C GLN A 12 11.69 -1.16 -5.89
N GLU A 13 11.64 -0.13 -6.74
CA GLU A 13 12.82 0.66 -7.11
C GLU A 13 13.39 1.45 -5.91
N ALA A 14 12.53 1.94 -5.01
CA ALA A 14 12.96 2.71 -3.85
C ALA A 14 13.47 1.83 -2.69
N TYR A 15 12.81 0.70 -2.43
CA TYR A 15 13.05 -0.12 -1.23
C TYR A 15 13.69 -1.49 -1.52
N GLY A 16 13.74 -1.92 -2.79
CA GLY A 16 14.36 -3.20 -3.16
C GLY A 16 13.75 -4.38 -2.40
N ASP A 17 14.60 -5.10 -1.68
CA ASP A 17 14.23 -6.28 -0.87
C ASP A 17 13.43 -5.92 0.39
N ASP A 18 13.55 -4.68 0.87
CA ASP A 18 12.74 -4.17 2.00
C ASP A 18 11.36 -3.66 1.55
N CYS A 19 11.04 -3.78 0.26
CA CYS A 19 9.75 -3.36 -0.26
C CYS A 19 8.62 -4.20 0.35
N LEU A 20 7.50 -3.53 0.63
CA LEU A 20 6.26 -4.19 1.00
C LEU A 20 5.88 -5.26 -0.02
N SER A 21 5.26 -6.34 0.47
CA SER A 21 4.71 -7.38 -0.39
C SER A 21 3.71 -6.78 -1.39
N LYS A 22 3.50 -7.47 -2.52
CA LYS A 22 2.54 -7.07 -3.54
C LYS A 22 1.12 -6.90 -2.97
N THR A 23 0.72 -7.78 -2.05
CA THR A 23 -0.60 -7.74 -1.40
C THR A 23 -0.72 -6.51 -0.48
N SER A 24 0.26 -6.28 0.39
CA SER A 24 0.26 -5.13 1.30
C SER A 24 0.27 -3.81 0.52
N THR A 25 1.06 -3.71 -0.55
CA THR A 25 1.07 -2.53 -1.42
C THR A 25 -0.30 -2.31 -2.08
N PHE A 26 -1.00 -3.39 -2.47
CA PHE A 26 -2.32 -3.29 -3.08
C PHE A 26 -3.38 -2.78 -2.10
N GLU A 27 -3.36 -3.26 -0.86
CA GLU A 27 -4.26 -2.80 0.20
C GLU A 27 -4.11 -1.31 0.47
N TRP A 28 -2.86 -0.84 0.63
CA TRP A 28 -2.57 0.58 0.78
C TRP A 28 -2.99 1.38 -0.44
N PHE A 29 -2.66 0.91 -1.65
CA PHE A 29 -3.05 1.57 -2.90
C PHE A 29 -4.57 1.75 -3.01
N LYS A 30 -5.35 0.72 -2.64
CA LYS A 30 -6.82 0.78 -2.62
C LYS A 30 -7.32 1.78 -1.57
N LYS A 31 -6.80 1.72 -0.35
CA LYS A 31 -7.14 2.66 0.73
C LYS A 31 -6.89 4.12 0.34
N PHE A 32 -5.75 4.40 -0.31
CA PHE A 32 -5.46 5.74 -0.83
C PHE A 32 -6.42 6.16 -1.95
N GLN A 33 -6.82 5.25 -2.85
CA GLN A 33 -7.85 5.53 -3.85
C GLN A 33 -9.23 5.82 -3.24
N GLU A 34 -9.53 5.23 -2.08
CA GLU A 34 -10.77 5.45 -1.32
C GLU A 34 -10.74 6.73 -0.46
N GLY A 35 -9.64 7.50 -0.51
CA GLY A 35 -9.49 8.77 0.21
C GLY A 35 -9.04 8.62 1.66
N ARG A 36 -8.51 7.45 2.07
CA ARG A 36 -7.89 7.28 3.38
C ARG A 36 -6.54 8.01 3.42
N GLU A 37 -6.44 9.02 4.29
CA GLU A 37 -5.22 9.78 4.54
C GLU A 37 -4.49 9.34 5.83
N SER A 38 -5.17 8.60 6.71
CA SER A 38 -4.60 8.13 7.96
C SER A 38 -3.55 7.02 7.73
N VAL A 39 -2.38 7.21 8.35
CA VAL A 39 -1.27 6.24 8.40
C VAL A 39 -1.44 5.25 9.55
N GLU A 40 -2.31 5.54 10.51
CA GLU A 40 -2.60 4.65 11.64
C GLU A 40 -3.17 3.31 11.19
N ASP A 41 -2.90 2.27 11.98
CA ASP A 41 -3.47 0.93 11.79
C ASP A 41 -5.01 1.00 11.83
N ASP A 42 -5.66 0.16 11.03
CA ASP A 42 -7.10 -0.04 11.18
C ASP A 42 -7.42 -0.69 12.53
N PRO A 43 -8.58 -0.37 13.13
CA PRO A 43 -9.07 -1.09 14.30
C PRO A 43 -9.03 -2.59 13.99
N ARG A 44 -8.16 -3.31 14.68
CA ARG A 44 -8.12 -4.77 14.59
C ARG A 44 -9.41 -5.26 15.23
N SER A 45 -10.28 -5.93 14.47
CA SER A 45 -11.40 -6.62 15.09
C SER A 45 -10.80 -7.68 16.01
N GLY A 46 -10.88 -7.44 17.32
CA GLY A 46 -10.43 -8.41 18.32
C GLY A 46 -11.24 -9.70 18.24
N ARG A 47 -10.74 -10.74 18.92
CA ARG A 47 -11.52 -11.93 19.25
C ARG A 47 -12.29 -11.70 20.55
#